data_AF-A0A843KPU8-F1
#
_entry.id   AF-A0A843KPU8-F1
#
_cell.length_a   1.000
_cell.length_b   1.000
_cell.length_c   1.000
_cell.angle_alpha   90.00
_cell.angle_beta   90.00
_cell.angle_gamma   90.00
#
_symmetry.space_group_name_H-M   'P 1'
#
loop_
_entity.id
_entity.type
_entity.pdbx_description
1 polymer ?
#
loop_
_entity_poly.entity_id
_entity_poly.type
_entity_poly.pdbx_seq_one_letter_code
_entity_poly.pdbx_strand_id
1 'polypeptide(L)'
;MHKADIIYALEEQAGRKFVERVWGKLPTYAVVIGNTETAKIPGVSAAGAVPEITDFTPAADVELLHYGRCKCIDGVPVTPTGVPTPGIITMSALQLVSMPTFAINSGVRVRPHTPYFELEGVPGEDIRTGKALKDPRRVYENGVVLGREMAKGSEYLVIGESIA
;
A
#
# COMPACT_ATOMS: atom_id res chain seq x y z
N MET A 1 15.67 26.05 -12.25
CA MET A 1 15.22 24.65 -12.43
C MET A 1 16.03 23.77 -11.49
N HIS A 2 15.35 23.00 -10.64
CA HIS A 2 16.03 22.03 -9.80
C HIS A 2 16.68 20.96 -10.68
N LYS A 3 17.96 20.67 -10.45
CA LYS A 3 18.70 19.64 -11.17
C LYS A 3 18.34 18.30 -10.51
N ALA A 4 17.35 17.62 -11.07
CA ALA A 4 16.96 16.29 -10.66
C ALA A 4 16.96 15.40 -11.90
N ASP A 5 17.44 14.17 -11.76
CA ASP A 5 17.45 13.19 -12.84
C ASP A 5 16.04 12.59 -13.03
N ILE A 6 15.07 13.46 -13.36
CA ILE A 6 13.68 13.10 -13.60
C ILE A 6 13.42 13.06 -15.11
N ILE A 7 13.06 11.88 -15.60
CA ILE A 7 12.62 11.67 -16.98
C ILE A 7 11.10 11.83 -17.03
N TYR A 8 10.61 12.76 -17.85
CA TYR A 8 9.19 12.94 -18.11
C TYR A 8 8.80 12.17 -19.37
N ALA A 9 8.27 10.96 -19.21
CA ALA A 9 7.98 10.07 -20.33
C ALA A 9 6.74 10.50 -21.14
N LEU A 10 5.71 11.04 -20.49
CA LEU A 10 4.45 11.49 -21.07
C LEU A 10 3.99 12.78 -20.39
N GLU A 11 3.19 13.59 -21.09
CA GLU A 11 2.59 14.82 -20.55
C GLU A 11 3.59 15.75 -19.83
N GLU A 12 4.77 15.98 -20.45
CA GLU A 12 5.92 16.63 -19.81
C GLU A 12 5.56 17.94 -19.10
N GLN A 13 4.76 18.81 -19.72
CA GLN A 13 4.36 20.07 -19.09
C GLN A 13 3.54 19.86 -17.82
N ALA A 14 2.61 18.90 -17.83
CA ALA A 14 1.82 18.57 -16.64
C ALA A 14 2.69 17.91 -15.57
N GLY A 15 3.60 17.01 -15.96
CA GLY A 15 4.57 16.39 -15.09
C GLY A 15 5.46 17.41 -14.39
N ARG A 16 6.00 18.39 -15.13
CA ARG A 16 6.81 19.48 -14.56
C ARG A 16 6.02 20.31 -13.55
N LYS A 17 4.78 20.70 -13.89
CA LYS A 17 3.88 21.42 -12.96
C LYS A 17 3.58 20.60 -11.70
N PHE A 18 3.41 19.29 -11.84
CA PHE A 18 3.21 18.40 -10.69
C PHE A 18 4.46 18.36 -9.80
N VAL A 19 5.64 18.13 -10.39
CA VAL A 19 6.91 18.12 -9.65
C VAL A 19 7.12 19.44 -8.92
N GLU A 20 6.94 20.59 -9.59
CA GLU A 20 7.03 21.92 -8.96
C GLU A 20 6.07 22.08 -7.76
N ARG A 21 4.87 21.49 -7.82
CA ARG A 21 3.89 21.56 -6.73
C ARG A 21 4.28 20.77 -5.48
N VAL A 22 5.02 19.67 -5.64
CA VAL A 22 5.41 18.78 -4.54
C VAL A 22 6.87 18.94 -4.12
N TRP A 23 7.67 19.65 -4.93
CA TRP A 23 9.10 19.85 -4.68
C TRP A 23 9.36 20.55 -3.35
N GLY A 24 10.26 19.98 -2.55
CA GLY A 24 10.67 20.55 -1.25
C GLY A 24 9.63 20.43 -0.14
N LYS A 25 8.50 19.74 -0.38
CA LYS A 25 7.45 19.48 0.61
C LYS A 25 7.63 18.11 1.24
N LEU A 26 7.21 17.97 2.51
CA LEU A 26 7.22 16.69 3.21
C LEU A 26 5.87 15.97 3.02
N PRO A 27 5.84 14.80 2.37
CA PRO A 27 4.61 14.02 2.28
C PRO A 27 4.26 13.35 3.60
N THR A 28 2.99 12.99 3.73
CA THR A 28 2.58 11.84 4.56
C THR A 28 2.37 10.64 3.66
N TYR A 29 2.97 9.51 4.00
CA TYR A 29 2.76 8.25 3.32
C TYR A 29 1.65 7.44 4.01
N ALA A 30 0.68 6.99 3.23
CA ALA A 30 -0.38 6.11 3.69
C ALA A 30 -0.38 4.87 2.79
N VAL A 31 -0.38 3.68 3.38
CA VAL A 31 -0.44 2.42 2.64
C VAL A 31 -1.72 1.69 2.96
N VAL A 32 -2.53 1.45 1.94
CA VAL A 32 -3.80 0.73 2.06
C VAL A 32 -3.55 -0.76 1.85
N ILE A 33 -3.91 -1.57 2.83
CA ILE A 33 -3.74 -3.02 2.80
C ILE A 33 -5.08 -3.73 2.73
N GLY A 34 -5.17 -4.80 1.93
CA GLY A 34 -6.39 -5.57 1.77
C GLY A 34 -6.12 -6.92 1.10
N ASN A 35 -7.08 -7.83 1.22
CA ASN A 35 -7.01 -9.13 0.54
C ASN A 35 -8.12 -9.33 -0.50
N THR A 36 -7.89 -10.22 -1.47
CA THR A 36 -8.94 -10.71 -2.38
C THR A 36 -8.81 -12.20 -2.70
N GLU A 37 -9.93 -12.92 -2.74
CA GLU A 37 -9.95 -14.32 -3.19
C GLU A 37 -9.54 -14.49 -4.66
N THR A 38 -9.64 -13.43 -5.45
CA THR A 38 -9.22 -13.43 -6.85
C THR A 38 -7.74 -13.77 -7.01
N ALA A 39 -6.91 -13.33 -6.08
CA ALA A 39 -5.47 -13.52 -6.16
C ALA A 39 -5.01 -14.92 -5.72
N LYS A 40 -5.89 -15.70 -5.09
CA LYS A 40 -5.68 -17.13 -4.82
C LYS A 40 -5.86 -18.00 -6.08
N ILE A 41 -6.37 -17.43 -7.17
CA ILE A 41 -6.48 -18.15 -8.44
C ILE A 41 -5.06 -18.42 -8.97
N PRO A 42 -4.70 -19.70 -9.23
CA PRO A 42 -3.37 -20.04 -9.71
C PRO A 42 -2.99 -19.26 -10.98
N GLY A 43 -1.81 -18.62 -10.94
CA GLY A 43 -1.27 -17.84 -12.05
C GLY A 43 -1.82 -16.41 -12.19
N VAL A 44 -2.73 -15.95 -11.32
CA VAL A 44 -3.24 -14.57 -11.33
C VAL A 44 -2.33 -13.63 -10.56
N SER A 45 -1.92 -14.00 -9.34
CA SER A 45 -1.06 -13.18 -8.50
C SER A 45 0.36 -13.74 -8.42
N ALA A 46 1.33 -12.82 -8.39
CA ALA A 46 2.71 -13.11 -8.03
C ALA A 46 3.02 -12.70 -6.57
N ALA A 47 2.03 -12.19 -5.83
CA ALA A 47 2.16 -11.77 -4.45
C ALA A 47 2.08 -12.97 -3.50
N GLY A 48 3.23 -13.32 -2.92
CA GLY A 48 3.40 -14.55 -2.14
C GLY A 48 3.69 -15.75 -3.04
N ALA A 49 4.62 -16.61 -2.61
CA ALA A 49 5.05 -17.77 -3.39
C ALA A 49 3.96 -18.86 -3.50
N VAL A 50 3.03 -18.91 -2.54
CA VAL A 50 1.89 -19.85 -2.50
C VAL A 50 0.64 -19.12 -1.96
N PRO A 51 -0.58 -19.57 -2.33
CA PRO A 51 -1.84 -18.90 -1.95
C PRO A 51 -2.03 -18.66 -0.45
N GLU A 52 -1.43 -19.51 0.39
CA GLU A 52 -1.49 -19.38 1.85
C GLU A 52 -0.64 -18.21 2.36
N ILE A 53 0.46 -17.87 1.69
CA ILE A 53 1.32 -16.72 2.03
C ILE A 53 0.68 -15.41 1.57
N THR A 54 -0.10 -15.46 0.49
CA THR A 54 -0.82 -14.30 -0.06
C THR A 54 -1.69 -13.60 0.99
N ASP A 55 -2.32 -14.36 1.91
CA ASP A 55 -3.11 -13.80 3.02
C ASP A 55 -2.28 -12.96 4.02
N PHE A 56 -0.97 -13.22 4.11
CA PHE A 56 -0.05 -12.53 5.01
C PHE A 56 0.69 -11.37 4.35
N THR A 57 0.84 -11.38 3.03
CA THR A 57 1.65 -10.40 2.29
C THR A 57 1.33 -8.94 2.66
N PRO A 58 0.06 -8.49 2.71
CA PRO A 58 -0.24 -7.09 3.02
C PRO A 58 0.18 -6.70 4.44
N ALA A 59 -0.01 -7.60 5.41
CA ALA A 59 0.41 -7.38 6.78
C ALA A 59 1.94 -7.39 6.93
N ALA A 60 2.59 -8.34 6.27
CA ALA A 60 4.04 -8.48 6.27
C ALA A 60 4.74 -7.26 5.65
N ASP A 61 4.20 -6.72 4.55
CA ASP A 61 4.73 -5.53 3.90
C ASP A 61 4.73 -4.32 4.85
N VAL A 62 3.61 -4.03 5.53
CA VAL A 62 3.55 -2.87 6.44
C VAL A 62 4.36 -3.08 7.72
N GLU A 63 4.51 -4.33 8.18
CA GLU A 63 5.41 -4.66 9.28
C GLU A 63 6.87 -4.46 8.90
N LEU A 64 7.26 -4.84 7.67
CA LEU A 64 8.59 -4.56 7.13
C LEU A 64 8.86 -3.05 7.14
N LEU A 65 7.92 -2.23 6.68
CA LEU A 65 8.06 -0.77 6.67
C LEU A 65 8.28 -0.18 8.07
N HIS A 66 7.58 -0.70 9.09
CA HIS A 66 7.62 -0.14 10.46
C HIS A 66 8.72 -0.74 11.34
N TYR A 67 9.08 -2.01 11.14
CA TYR A 67 9.96 -2.75 12.04
C TYR A 67 11.27 -3.20 11.38
N GLY A 68 11.42 -3.01 10.06
CA GLY A 68 12.53 -3.56 9.28
C GLY A 68 12.51 -5.08 9.16
N ARG A 69 11.43 -5.73 9.61
CA ARG A 69 11.20 -7.18 9.52
C ARG A 69 9.72 -7.51 9.62
N CYS A 70 9.33 -8.64 9.04
CA CYS A 70 7.98 -9.19 9.21
C CYS A 70 7.86 -9.84 10.60
N LYS A 71 6.68 -9.75 11.20
CA LYS A 71 6.32 -10.35 12.49
C LYS A 71 5.20 -11.37 12.35
N CYS A 72 4.32 -11.23 11.36
CA CYS A 72 3.23 -12.17 11.09
C CYS A 72 3.70 -13.45 10.37
N ILE A 73 4.89 -13.41 9.75
CA ILE A 73 5.55 -14.53 9.07
C ILE A 73 7.06 -14.50 9.31
N ASP A 74 7.70 -15.66 9.17
CA ASP A 74 9.17 -15.76 9.13
C ASP A 74 9.70 -15.37 7.75
N GLY A 75 10.68 -14.47 7.72
CA GLY A 75 11.28 -13.97 6.48
C GLY A 75 10.55 -12.77 5.87
N VAL A 76 10.75 -12.53 4.58
CA VAL A 76 10.14 -11.42 3.83
C VAL A 76 9.32 -12.02 2.68
N PRO A 77 8.15 -11.46 2.32
CA PRO A 77 7.42 -11.90 1.14
C PRO A 77 8.32 -11.83 -0.10
N VAL A 78 8.40 -12.95 -0.81
CA VAL A 78 9.08 -13.07 -2.10
C VAL A 78 8.07 -13.57 -3.14
N THR A 79 8.25 -13.16 -4.38
CA THR A 79 7.51 -13.76 -5.51
C THR A 79 7.88 -15.24 -5.67
N PRO A 80 7.10 -16.03 -6.44
CA PRO A 80 7.50 -17.40 -6.79
C PRO A 80 8.89 -17.52 -7.43
N THR A 81 9.39 -16.45 -8.06
CA THR A 81 10.72 -16.38 -8.67
C THR A 81 11.82 -15.86 -7.73
N GLY A 82 11.50 -15.62 -6.45
CA GLY A 82 12.45 -15.16 -5.45
C GLY A 82 12.74 -13.66 -5.45
N VAL A 83 11.97 -12.86 -6.20
CA VAL A 83 12.10 -11.40 -6.19
C VAL A 83 11.51 -10.88 -4.89
N PRO A 84 12.24 -10.09 -4.09
CA PRO A 84 11.72 -9.56 -2.84
C PRO A 84 10.63 -8.52 -3.07
N THR A 85 9.77 -8.33 -2.06
CA THR A 85 8.71 -7.32 -2.09
C THR A 85 9.23 -5.92 -2.49
N PRO A 86 8.48 -5.17 -3.32
CA PRO A 86 8.77 -3.75 -3.57
C PRO A 86 8.72 -2.92 -2.28
N GLY A 87 8.16 -3.45 -1.18
CA GLY A 87 8.22 -2.85 0.15
C GLY A 87 9.64 -2.50 0.61
N ILE A 88 10.69 -3.16 0.10
CA ILE A 88 12.09 -2.78 0.38
C ILE A 88 12.43 -1.40 -0.20
N ILE A 89 11.91 -1.05 -1.38
CA ILE A 89 12.10 0.27 -2.00
C ILE A 89 11.40 1.33 -1.16
N THR A 90 10.14 1.08 -0.78
CA THR A 90 9.39 1.98 0.10
C THR A 90 10.09 2.16 1.45
N MET A 91 10.52 1.07 2.10
CA MET A 91 11.27 1.12 3.37
C MET A 91 12.53 1.98 3.24
N SER A 92 13.28 1.81 2.15
CA SER A 92 14.49 2.62 1.89
C SER A 92 14.14 4.10 1.73
N ALA A 93 13.06 4.44 1.02
CA ALA A 93 12.59 5.81 0.88
C ALA A 93 12.15 6.42 2.23
N LEU A 94 11.45 5.65 3.07
CA LEU A 94 11.02 6.06 4.42
C LEU A 94 12.19 6.25 5.40
N GLN A 95 13.29 5.52 5.21
CA GLN A 95 14.51 5.69 6.00
C GLN A 95 15.30 6.94 5.58
N LEU A 96 15.30 7.25 4.27
CA LEU A 96 15.98 8.44 3.73
C LEU A 96 15.18 9.73 3.98
N VAL A 97 13.86 9.63 3.95
CA VAL A 97 12.93 10.74 4.17
C VAL A 97 12.06 10.36 5.35
N SER A 98 12.25 10.99 6.51
CA SER A 98 11.50 10.74 7.74
C SER A 98 10.04 11.21 7.65
N MET A 99 9.31 10.68 6.68
CA MET A 99 7.92 11.01 6.41
C MET A 99 6.98 10.27 7.39
N PRO A 100 5.94 10.94 7.90
CA PRO A 100 4.88 10.26 8.63
C PRO A 100 4.32 9.11 7.79
N THR A 101 4.20 7.93 8.38
CA THR A 101 3.75 6.71 7.70
C THR A 101 2.60 6.08 8.44
N PHE A 102 1.53 5.74 7.73
CA PHE A 102 0.34 5.13 8.30
C PHE A 102 -0.12 3.91 7.49
N ALA A 103 -0.36 2.79 8.16
CA ALA A 103 -1.05 1.66 7.58
C ALA A 103 -2.57 1.86 7.67
N ILE A 104 -3.30 1.49 6.62
CA ILE A 104 -4.76 1.59 6.54
C ILE A 104 -5.32 0.22 6.15
N ASN A 105 -6.02 -0.44 7.07
CA ASN A 105 -6.70 -1.69 6.80
C ASN A 105 -8.01 -1.44 6.05
N SER A 106 -8.10 -1.93 4.81
CA SER A 106 -9.33 -1.92 3.99
C SER A 106 -10.02 -3.28 3.91
N GLY A 107 -9.47 -4.32 4.55
CA GLY A 107 -10.02 -5.67 4.56
C GLY A 107 -8.97 -6.75 4.39
N VAL A 108 -8.06 -6.89 5.35
CA VAL A 108 -7.08 -8.00 5.39
C VAL A 108 -7.61 -9.22 6.13
N ARG A 109 -7.10 -10.41 5.75
CA ARG A 109 -7.31 -11.67 6.47
C ARG A 109 -6.45 -11.78 7.71
N VAL A 110 -5.20 -11.35 7.61
CA VAL A 110 -4.25 -11.28 8.71
C VAL A 110 -4.02 -9.83 9.07
N ARG A 111 -4.31 -9.45 10.31
CA ARG A 111 -4.05 -8.10 10.80
C ARG A 111 -2.55 -7.92 11.06
N PRO A 112 -1.95 -6.80 10.67
CA PRO A 112 -0.55 -6.55 10.98
C PRO A 112 -0.35 -6.24 12.47
N HIS A 113 0.85 -6.49 12.97
CA HIS A 113 1.26 -6.17 14.33
C HIS A 113 1.66 -4.69 14.52
N THR A 114 1.62 -3.89 13.45
CA THR A 114 1.84 -2.43 13.50
C THR A 114 0.53 -1.69 13.78
N PRO A 115 0.54 -0.50 14.40
CA PRO A 115 -0.65 0.35 14.45
C PRO A 115 -1.19 0.66 13.05
N TYR A 116 -2.50 0.63 12.88
CA TYR A 116 -3.17 0.93 11.63
C TYR A 116 -4.50 1.66 11.87
N PHE A 117 -4.97 2.36 10.84
CA PHE A 117 -6.35 2.84 10.76
C PHE A 117 -7.25 1.77 10.18
N GLU A 118 -8.45 1.62 10.71
CA GLU A 118 -9.44 0.64 10.25
C GLU A 118 -10.51 1.33 9.40
N LEU A 119 -10.77 0.81 8.20
CA LEU A 119 -11.88 1.26 7.34
C LEU A 119 -13.11 0.36 7.43
N GLU A 120 -13.03 -0.71 8.23
CA GLU A 120 -14.10 -1.68 8.49
C GLU A 120 -14.51 -2.48 7.26
N GLY A 121 -13.58 -2.63 6.32
CA GLY A 121 -13.75 -3.53 5.19
C GLY A 121 -13.47 -4.98 5.55
N VAL A 122 -13.79 -5.86 4.60
CA VAL A 122 -13.50 -7.29 4.69
C VAL A 122 -12.75 -7.71 3.43
N PRO A 123 -12.01 -8.83 3.46
CA PRO A 123 -11.38 -9.38 2.27
C PRO A 123 -12.36 -9.50 1.11
N GLY A 124 -11.93 -9.04 -0.06
CA GLY A 124 -12.71 -9.12 -1.28
C GLY A 124 -12.93 -10.57 -1.72
N GLU A 125 -14.07 -10.83 -2.32
CA GLU A 125 -14.40 -12.12 -2.91
C GLU A 125 -13.81 -12.26 -4.32
N ASP A 126 -14.06 -13.42 -4.94
CA ASP A 126 -13.65 -13.71 -6.31
C ASP A 126 -14.46 -12.85 -7.30
N ILE A 127 -13.77 -12.02 -8.09
CA ILE A 127 -14.40 -11.12 -9.06
C ILE A 127 -15.27 -11.84 -10.10
N ARG A 128 -15.01 -13.12 -10.38
CA ARG A 128 -15.79 -13.94 -11.34
C ARG A 128 -17.22 -14.17 -10.89
N THR A 129 -17.51 -14.00 -9.60
CA THR A 129 -18.87 -14.08 -9.04
C THR A 129 -19.72 -12.83 -9.34
N GLY A 130 -19.08 -11.73 -9.76
CA GLY A 130 -19.71 -10.42 -9.87
C GLY A 130 -19.96 -9.73 -8.52
N LYS A 131 -19.47 -10.28 -7.40
CA LYS A 131 -19.70 -9.78 -6.04
C LYS A 131 -18.39 -9.58 -5.27
N ALA A 132 -17.45 -8.86 -5.87
CA ALA A 132 -16.08 -8.72 -5.33
C ALA A 132 -16.00 -8.08 -3.93
N LEU A 133 -16.92 -7.17 -3.58
CA LEU A 133 -16.85 -6.42 -2.32
C LEU A 133 -18.18 -6.47 -1.59
N LYS A 134 -18.11 -6.70 -0.28
CA LYS A 134 -19.22 -6.57 0.64
C LYS A 134 -19.24 -5.15 1.20
N ASP A 135 -20.35 -4.44 1.01
CA ASP A 135 -20.56 -3.06 1.46
C ASP A 135 -19.40 -2.09 1.12
N PRO A 136 -19.05 -1.93 -0.18
CA PRO A 136 -17.97 -1.03 -0.59
C PRO A 136 -18.26 0.44 -0.24
N ARG A 137 -19.53 0.80 -0.05
CA ARG A 137 -19.94 2.17 0.28
C ARG A 137 -19.45 2.58 1.67
N ARG A 138 -19.57 1.71 2.67
CA ARG A 138 -19.06 1.98 4.01
C ARG A 138 -17.55 2.22 4.00
N VAL A 139 -16.78 1.35 3.34
CA VAL A 139 -15.31 1.47 3.24
C VAL A 139 -14.93 2.78 2.54
N TYR A 140 -15.65 3.15 1.48
CA TYR A 140 -15.46 4.42 0.78
C TYR A 140 -15.74 5.63 1.69
N GLU A 141 -16.88 5.65 2.38
CA GLU A 141 -17.27 6.77 3.27
C GLU A 141 -16.27 6.93 4.43
N ASN A 142 -15.83 5.82 5.04
CA ASN A 142 -14.78 5.82 6.06
C ASN A 142 -13.44 6.33 5.49
N GLY A 143 -13.07 5.89 4.28
CA GLY A 143 -11.86 6.35 3.60
C GLY A 143 -11.87 7.85 3.29
N VAL A 144 -13.02 8.40 2.88
CA VAL A 144 -13.19 9.84 2.66
C VAL A 144 -13.01 10.63 3.96
N VAL A 145 -13.59 10.16 5.07
CA VAL A 145 -13.43 10.81 6.38
C VAL A 145 -11.95 10.76 6.82
N LEU A 146 -11.32 9.59 6.78
CA LEU A 146 -9.92 9.43 7.15
C LEU A 146 -9.00 10.32 6.30
N GLY A 147 -9.20 10.32 4.97
CA GLY A 147 -8.41 11.15 4.06
C GLY A 147 -8.54 12.64 4.34
N ARG A 148 -9.74 13.13 4.71
CA ARG A 148 -9.94 14.54 5.12
C ARG A 148 -9.18 14.86 6.39
N GLU A 149 -9.15 13.96 7.37
CA GLU A 149 -8.41 14.18 8.61
C GLU A 149 -6.89 14.17 8.37
N MET A 150 -6.37 13.22 7.59
CA MET A 150 -4.95 13.16 7.23
C MET A 150 -4.49 14.39 6.45
N ALA A 151 -5.35 14.93 5.57
CA ALA A 151 -5.04 16.11 4.76
C ALA A 151 -4.84 17.39 5.59
N LYS A 152 -5.40 17.49 6.79
CA LYS A 152 -5.26 18.70 7.64
C LYS A 152 -3.81 18.92 8.11
N GLY A 153 -3.03 17.84 8.26
CA GLY A 153 -1.65 17.88 8.76
C GLY A 153 -0.59 17.55 7.73
N SER A 154 -0.96 17.37 6.45
CA SER A 154 -0.06 16.89 5.41
C SER A 154 0.02 17.90 4.26
N GLU A 155 1.23 18.25 3.82
CA GLU A 155 1.39 19.13 2.65
C GLU A 155 0.89 18.47 1.36
N TYR A 156 1.03 17.15 1.28
CA TYR A 156 0.39 16.27 0.32
C TYR A 156 0.42 14.82 0.83
N LEU A 157 -0.42 13.96 0.24
CA LEU A 157 -0.48 12.54 0.55
C LEU A 157 0.17 11.73 -0.57
N VAL A 158 0.95 10.72 -0.21
CA VAL A 158 1.37 9.64 -1.09
C VAL A 158 0.63 8.40 -0.63
N ILE A 159 -0.28 7.89 -1.46
CA ILE A 159 -1.11 6.73 -1.13
C ILE A 159 -0.56 5.53 -1.90
N GLY A 160 0.04 4.59 -1.18
CA GLY A 160 0.44 3.29 -1.69
C GLY A 160 -0.62 2.23 -1.39
N GLU A 161 -0.39 1.03 -1.93
CA GLU A 161 -1.20 -0.14 -1.65
C GLU A 161 -0.33 -1.38 -1.48
N SER A 162 -0.87 -2.38 -0.76
CA SER A 162 -0.44 -3.76 -0.86
C SER A 162 -1.70 -4.63 -0.80
N ILE A 163 -2.18 -5.03 -1.98
CA ILE A 163 -3.36 -5.87 -2.15
C ILE A 163 -2.96 -7.25 -2.62
N ALA A 164 -3.36 -8.27 -1.86
CA ALA A 164 -2.96 -9.65 -2.13
C ALA A 164 -4.11 -10.64 -2.08
#